data_AF-A0A7S0E886-F1
#
_entry.id   AF-A0A7S0E886-F1
#
_cell.length_a   1.000
_cell.length_b   1.000
_cell.length_c   1.000
_cell.angle_alpha   90.00
_cell.angle_beta   90.00
_cell.angle_gamma   90.00
#
_symmetry.space_group_name_H-M   'P 1'
#
loop_
_entity.id
_entity.type
_entity.pdbx_description
1 polymer ?
#
loop_
_entity_poly.entity_id
_entity_poly.type
_entity_poly.pdbx_seq_one_letter_code
_entity_poly.pdbx_strand_id
1 'polypeptide(L)'
;QDRPPSPLFVPNQIGVDKGTQVEPGDLFDFDVEVEPLLEMMVGKTLEQSLAEVIEEEEARVNAERRDDWEIVQMSERFECERVEQAHARREQEKARRDVQNREREREEAAQDVKVVTQSFSHNWVGDVFSTVFEELKDSGFFYDPLVREIEEEFLPWLADGVAASIQHYHDAEKLVEEEIKKTVKMHEQRKSNARQVYEKRLEEERKAREEAEAKAAAEAEEAAKAAQEAEEGAGQGEEAQEEVTNEEAKP
;
A
#
# COMPACT_ATOMS: atom_id res chain seq x y z
N GLN A 1 -50.47 -51.02 -169.84
CA GLN A 1 -50.62 -49.69 -170.45
C GLN A 1 -51.99 -49.21 -170.06
N ASP A 2 -52.10 -48.19 -169.20
CA ASP A 2 -53.28 -47.33 -169.23
C ASP A 2 -53.03 -46.01 -168.49
N ARG A 3 -53.68 -44.97 -168.97
CA ARG A 3 -53.35 -43.54 -168.91
C ARG A 3 -53.19 -42.95 -167.48
N PRO A 4 -52.27 -41.98 -167.24
CA PRO A 4 -52.26 -41.22 -166.00
C PRO A 4 -53.56 -40.40 -165.84
N PRO A 5 -54.06 -40.23 -164.60
CA PRO A 5 -55.33 -39.57 -164.32
C PRO A 5 -55.31 -38.12 -164.82
N SER A 6 -56.41 -37.68 -165.43
CA SER A 6 -56.55 -36.29 -165.89
C SER A 6 -56.50 -35.32 -164.70
N PRO A 7 -55.81 -34.17 -164.83
CA PRO A 7 -55.65 -33.21 -163.73
C PRO A 7 -57.01 -32.66 -163.27
N LEU A 8 -57.19 -32.56 -161.94
CA LEU A 8 -58.38 -32.01 -161.30
C LEU A 8 -58.52 -30.52 -161.66
N PHE A 9 -59.69 -30.15 -162.20
CA PHE A 9 -60.02 -28.76 -162.50
C PHE A 9 -60.24 -27.98 -161.20
N VAL A 10 -59.39 -26.99 -160.94
CA VAL A 10 -59.55 -26.03 -159.83
C VAL A 10 -60.11 -24.73 -160.42
N PRO A 11 -61.32 -24.28 -160.02
CA PRO A 11 -61.88 -23.03 -160.50
C PRO A 11 -61.00 -21.83 -160.12
N ASN A 12 -60.86 -20.86 -161.02
CA ASN A 12 -60.21 -19.60 -160.69
C ASN A 12 -61.04 -18.84 -159.66
N GLN A 13 -60.38 -18.32 -158.62
CA GLN A 13 -61.01 -17.49 -157.60
C GLN A 13 -61.41 -16.16 -158.26
N ILE A 14 -62.72 -15.90 -158.39
CA ILE A 14 -63.23 -14.63 -158.91
C ILE A 14 -63.87 -13.89 -157.72
N GLY A 15 -63.12 -12.95 -157.15
CA GLY A 15 -63.52 -12.04 -156.08
C GLY A 15 -62.55 -10.86 -156.03
N VAL A 16 -63.00 -9.69 -155.59
CA VAL A 16 -62.12 -8.54 -155.35
C VAL A 16 -61.76 -8.55 -153.87
N ASP A 17 -60.49 -8.82 -153.57
CA ASP A 17 -59.98 -8.81 -152.21
C ASP A 17 -59.93 -7.37 -151.66
N LYS A 18 -60.48 -7.17 -150.46
CA LYS A 18 -60.38 -5.92 -149.71
C LYS A 18 -59.73 -6.19 -148.37
N GLY A 19 -58.65 -5.46 -148.07
CA GLY A 19 -58.05 -5.43 -146.73
C GLY A 19 -58.60 -4.22 -145.96
N THR A 20 -59.01 -4.44 -144.72
CA THR A 20 -59.26 -3.38 -143.74
C THR A 20 -58.19 -3.49 -142.67
N GLN A 21 -57.44 -2.42 -142.45
CA GLN A 21 -56.42 -2.32 -141.40
C GLN A 21 -56.77 -1.11 -140.52
N VAL A 22 -56.68 -1.31 -139.20
CA VAL A 22 -56.73 -0.22 -138.23
C VAL A 22 -55.32 0.31 -138.05
N GLU A 23 -55.15 1.62 -138.21
CA GLU A 23 -53.86 2.28 -138.01
C GLU A 23 -53.61 2.60 -136.52
N PRO A 24 -52.36 2.72 -136.08
CA PRO A 24 -52.05 3.08 -134.70
C PRO A 24 -52.70 4.41 -134.31
N GLY A 25 -53.57 4.38 -133.30
CA GLY A 25 -54.29 5.56 -132.78
C GLY A 25 -55.71 5.76 -133.32
N ASP A 26 -56.18 4.96 -134.28
CA ASP A 26 -57.53 5.08 -134.87
C ASP A 26 -58.67 4.67 -133.90
N LEU A 27 -58.36 3.87 -132.87
CA LEU A 27 -59.31 3.40 -131.85
C LEU A 27 -59.07 3.98 -130.45
N PHE A 28 -58.13 4.91 -130.29
CA PHE A 28 -57.79 5.46 -128.98
C PHE A 28 -58.79 6.55 -128.56
N ASP A 29 -59.50 6.32 -127.45
CA ASP A 29 -60.32 7.33 -126.79
C ASP A 29 -59.62 7.80 -125.50
N PHE A 30 -59.17 9.05 -125.49
CA PHE A 30 -58.44 9.61 -124.37
C PHE A 30 -59.26 9.63 -123.08
N ASP A 31 -60.56 9.93 -123.18
CA ASP A 31 -61.40 10.13 -122.00
C ASP A 31 -61.63 8.81 -121.24
N VAL A 32 -61.66 7.69 -121.96
CA VAL A 32 -61.78 6.34 -121.37
C VAL A 32 -60.45 5.83 -120.84
N GLU A 33 -59.37 6.02 -121.59
CA GLU A 33 -58.06 5.46 -121.25
C GLU A 33 -57.33 6.23 -120.13
N VAL A 34 -57.66 7.51 -119.93
CA VAL A 34 -57.07 8.33 -118.85
C VAL A 34 -57.72 8.09 -117.49
N GLU A 35 -58.96 7.59 -117.46
CA GLU A 35 -59.74 7.40 -116.23
C GLU A 35 -59.03 6.50 -115.20
N PRO A 36 -58.49 5.31 -115.54
CA PRO A 36 -57.79 4.46 -114.57
C PRO A 36 -56.48 5.08 -114.07
N LEU A 37 -55.79 5.85 -114.92
CA LEU A 37 -54.56 6.54 -114.53
C LEU A 37 -54.85 7.66 -113.53
N LEU A 38 -55.90 8.45 -113.77
CA LEU A 38 -56.31 9.51 -112.85
C LEU A 38 -56.83 8.94 -111.54
N GLU A 39 -57.64 7.88 -111.57
CA GLU A 39 -58.14 7.21 -110.37
C GLU A 39 -56.97 6.70 -109.51
N MET A 40 -56.00 6.02 -110.11
CA MET A 40 -54.81 5.55 -109.40
C MET A 40 -53.98 6.72 -108.85
N MET A 41 -53.74 7.76 -109.65
CA MET A 41 -52.93 8.90 -109.23
C MET A 41 -53.58 9.65 -108.07
N VAL A 42 -54.87 9.97 -108.18
CA VAL A 42 -55.61 10.67 -107.13
C VAL A 42 -55.78 9.81 -105.89
N GLY A 43 -56.08 8.51 -106.06
CA GLY A 43 -56.19 7.58 -104.94
C GLY A 43 -54.89 7.48 -104.15
N LYS A 44 -53.76 7.30 -104.84
CA LYS A 44 -52.45 7.18 -104.20
C LYS A 44 -51.99 8.48 -103.55
N THR A 45 -52.22 9.64 -104.18
CA THR A 45 -51.84 10.92 -103.58
C THR A 45 -52.66 11.22 -102.34
N LEU A 46 -53.97 10.92 -102.35
CA LEU A 46 -54.83 11.10 -101.18
C LEU A 46 -54.43 10.15 -100.05
N GLU A 47 -54.23 8.86 -100.35
CA GLU A 47 -53.80 7.87 -99.35
C GLU A 47 -52.46 8.25 -98.72
N GLN A 48 -51.48 8.63 -99.54
CA GLN A 48 -50.18 9.06 -99.04
C GLN A 48 -50.29 10.33 -98.19
N SER A 49 -51.04 11.34 -98.64
CA SER A 49 -51.23 12.57 -97.87
C SER A 49 -51.92 12.34 -96.53
N LEU A 50 -52.89 11.40 -96.48
CA LEU A 50 -53.57 11.05 -95.23
C LEU A 50 -52.62 10.31 -94.28
N ALA A 51 -51.82 9.37 -94.79
CA ALA A 51 -50.85 8.63 -94.00
C ALA A 51 -49.79 9.58 -93.40
N GLU A 52 -49.27 10.52 -94.19
CA GLU A 52 -48.31 11.52 -93.73
C GLU A 52 -48.88 12.40 -92.60
N VAL A 53 -50.12 12.90 -92.76
CA VAL A 53 -50.78 13.72 -91.72
C VAL A 53 -51.01 12.93 -90.43
N ILE A 54 -51.36 11.65 -90.53
CA ILE A 54 -51.52 10.78 -89.35
C ILE A 54 -50.18 10.58 -88.66
N GLU A 55 -49.12 10.28 -89.40
CA GLU A 55 -47.78 10.08 -88.85
C GLU A 55 -47.25 11.36 -88.17
N GLU A 56 -47.43 12.52 -88.78
CA GLU A 56 -47.04 13.82 -88.21
C GLU A 56 -47.77 14.11 -86.89
N GLU A 57 -49.08 13.83 -86.83
CA GLU A 57 -49.87 14.02 -85.63
C GLU A 57 -49.45 13.05 -84.51
N GLU A 58 -49.22 11.77 -84.84
CA GLU A 58 -48.70 10.79 -83.88
C GLU A 58 -47.30 11.17 -83.37
N ALA A 59 -46.43 11.66 -84.25
CA ALA A 59 -45.11 12.14 -83.88
C ALA A 59 -45.18 13.33 -82.93
N ARG A 60 -46.10 14.28 -83.17
CA ARG A 60 -46.34 15.42 -82.27
C ARG A 60 -46.81 14.96 -80.89
N VAL A 61 -47.82 14.09 -80.84
CA VAL A 61 -48.34 13.57 -79.56
C VAL A 61 -47.27 12.80 -78.79
N ASN A 62 -46.43 12.03 -79.49
CA ASN A 62 -45.33 11.31 -78.85
C ASN A 62 -44.23 12.24 -78.34
N ALA A 63 -43.95 13.35 -79.03
CA ALA A 63 -43.02 14.37 -78.55
C ALA A 63 -43.53 15.03 -77.27
N GLU A 64 -44.79 15.47 -77.24
CA GLU A 64 -45.42 16.05 -76.05
C GLU A 64 -45.37 15.09 -74.85
N ARG A 65 -45.69 13.81 -75.06
CA ARG A 65 -45.58 12.79 -74.01
C ARG A 65 -44.15 12.60 -73.50
N ARG A 66 -43.15 12.70 -74.37
CA ARG A 66 -41.74 12.61 -73.97
C ARG A 66 -41.33 13.79 -73.11
N ASP A 67 -41.69 15.00 -73.54
CA ASP A 67 -41.40 16.23 -72.80
C ASP A 67 -42.03 16.19 -71.39
N ASP A 68 -43.30 15.78 -71.29
CA ASP A 68 -44.00 15.60 -70.01
C ASP A 68 -43.30 14.58 -69.12
N TRP A 69 -42.90 13.44 -69.69
CA TRP A 69 -42.20 12.38 -68.96
C TRP A 69 -40.82 12.86 -68.47
N GLU A 70 -40.08 13.59 -69.28
CA GLU A 70 -38.77 14.15 -68.92
C GLU A 70 -38.88 15.15 -67.77
N ILE A 71 -39.91 16.01 -67.78
CA ILE A 71 -40.17 16.96 -66.69
C ILE A 71 -40.42 16.21 -65.38
N VAL A 72 -41.26 15.16 -65.40
CA VAL A 72 -41.55 14.35 -64.22
C VAL A 72 -40.28 13.68 -63.71
N GLN A 73 -39.53 13.00 -64.58
CA GLN A 73 -38.28 12.32 -64.20
C GLN A 73 -37.23 13.30 -63.65
N MET A 74 -37.09 14.47 -64.26
CA MET A 74 -36.17 15.50 -63.79
C MET A 74 -36.58 15.99 -62.40
N SER A 75 -37.87 16.19 -62.15
CA SER A 75 -38.38 16.59 -60.84
C SER A 75 -38.13 15.53 -59.77
N GLU A 76 -38.41 14.26 -60.06
CA GLU A 76 -38.18 13.13 -59.16
C GLU A 76 -36.68 12.99 -58.83
N ARG A 77 -35.82 13.11 -59.85
CA ARG A 77 -34.37 13.06 -59.67
C ARG A 77 -33.87 14.17 -58.75
N PHE A 78 -34.32 15.41 -58.94
CA PHE A 78 -33.91 16.51 -58.07
C PHE A 78 -34.41 16.33 -56.63
N GLU A 79 -35.59 15.76 -56.43
CA GLU A 79 -36.08 15.44 -55.10
C GLU A 79 -35.24 14.36 -54.41
N CYS A 80 -34.88 13.30 -55.14
CA CYS A 80 -33.97 12.27 -54.67
C CYS A 80 -32.60 12.85 -54.29
N GLU A 81 -31.98 13.64 -55.18
CA GLU A 81 -30.69 14.28 -54.92
C GLU A 81 -30.74 15.19 -53.69
N ARG A 82 -31.82 15.95 -53.51
CA ARG A 82 -32.02 16.79 -52.32
C ARG A 82 -32.07 15.95 -51.03
N VAL A 83 -32.78 14.84 -51.04
CA VAL A 83 -32.91 13.94 -49.88
C VAL A 83 -31.58 13.24 -49.60
N GLU A 84 -30.90 12.74 -50.62
CA GLU A 84 -29.59 12.10 -50.49
C GLU A 84 -28.54 13.04 -49.92
N GLN A 85 -28.46 14.29 -50.41
CA GLN A 85 -27.54 15.28 -49.86
C GLN A 85 -27.87 15.62 -48.40
N ALA A 86 -29.15 15.73 -48.04
CA ALA A 86 -29.57 15.95 -46.66
C ALA A 86 -29.20 14.77 -45.76
N HIS A 87 -29.36 13.53 -46.26
CA HIS A 87 -28.96 12.32 -45.56
C HIS A 87 -27.43 12.26 -45.38
N ALA A 88 -26.67 12.53 -46.43
CA ALA A 88 -25.20 12.57 -46.39
C ALA A 88 -24.68 13.58 -45.35
N ARG A 89 -25.28 14.78 -45.27
CA ARG A 89 -24.94 15.77 -44.24
C ARG A 89 -25.22 15.27 -42.82
N ARG A 90 -26.36 14.61 -42.61
CA ARG A 90 -26.73 14.05 -41.30
C ARG A 90 -25.80 12.92 -40.88
N GLU A 91 -25.46 12.02 -41.80
CA GLU A 91 -24.53 10.92 -41.54
C GLU A 91 -23.12 11.42 -41.24
N GLN A 92 -22.64 12.44 -41.96
CA GLN A 92 -21.34 13.06 -41.66
C GLN A 92 -21.32 13.71 -40.27
N GLU A 93 -22.36 14.45 -39.89
CA GLU A 93 -22.46 15.07 -38.57
C GLU A 93 -22.60 14.01 -37.46
N LYS A 94 -23.37 12.94 -37.71
CA LYS A 94 -23.50 11.82 -36.78
C LYS A 94 -22.15 11.13 -36.56
N ALA A 95 -21.44 10.77 -37.63
CA ALA A 95 -20.11 10.17 -37.54
C ALA A 95 -19.12 11.08 -36.78
N ARG A 96 -19.18 12.39 -37.01
CA ARG A 96 -18.35 13.37 -36.28
C ARG A 96 -18.68 13.41 -34.79
N ARG A 97 -19.96 13.34 -34.43
CA ARG A 97 -20.40 13.29 -33.02
C ARG A 97 -20.04 11.97 -32.34
N ASP A 98 -20.15 10.86 -33.05
CA ASP A 98 -19.79 9.54 -32.52
C ASP A 98 -18.30 9.49 -32.14
N VAL A 99 -17.42 10.07 -32.97
CA VAL A 99 -15.99 10.18 -32.65
C VAL A 99 -15.76 11.05 -31.40
N GLN A 100 -16.40 12.22 -31.33
CA GLN A 100 -16.27 13.12 -30.16
C GLN A 100 -16.81 12.48 -28.87
N ASN A 101 -17.96 11.82 -28.94
CA ASN A 101 -18.55 11.14 -27.79
C ASN A 101 -17.64 10.02 -27.31
N ARG A 102 -17.08 9.22 -28.23
CA ARG A 102 -16.15 8.16 -27.88
C ARG A 102 -14.86 8.68 -27.24
N GLU A 103 -14.37 9.84 -27.67
CA GLU A 103 -13.22 10.50 -27.03
C GLU A 103 -13.59 10.99 -25.63
N ARG A 104 -14.74 11.65 -25.47
CA ARG A 104 -15.25 12.09 -24.16
C ARG A 104 -15.44 10.93 -23.18
N GLU A 105 -16.07 9.85 -23.61
CA GLU A 105 -16.28 8.64 -22.79
C GLU A 105 -14.95 8.04 -22.32
N ARG A 106 -13.90 8.07 -23.17
CA ARG A 106 -12.56 7.60 -22.79
C ARG A 106 -11.92 8.52 -21.75
N GLU A 107 -12.04 9.84 -21.93
CA GLU A 107 -11.51 10.82 -20.97
C GLU A 107 -12.23 10.75 -19.63
N GLU A 108 -13.57 10.64 -19.64
CA GLU A 108 -14.40 10.46 -18.44
C GLU A 108 -14.01 9.18 -17.70
N ALA A 109 -13.89 8.05 -18.40
CA ALA A 109 -13.46 6.79 -17.78
C ALA A 109 -12.06 6.89 -17.14
N ALA A 110 -11.12 7.61 -17.78
CA ALA A 110 -9.80 7.84 -17.22
C ALA A 110 -9.83 8.75 -15.98
N GLN A 111 -10.69 9.77 -16.00
CA GLN A 111 -10.90 10.67 -14.86
C GLN A 111 -11.55 9.95 -13.69
N ASP A 112 -12.56 9.12 -13.93
CA ASP A 112 -13.25 8.33 -12.90
C ASP A 112 -12.27 7.43 -12.16
N VAL A 113 -11.43 6.68 -12.89
CA VAL A 113 -10.39 5.84 -12.28
C VAL A 113 -9.43 6.68 -11.43
N LYS A 114 -9.03 7.86 -11.90
CA LYS A 114 -8.14 8.75 -11.14
C LYS A 114 -8.79 9.25 -9.85
N VAL A 115 -10.05 9.69 -9.91
CA VAL A 115 -10.80 10.20 -8.75
C VAL A 115 -11.02 9.10 -7.73
N VAL A 116 -11.43 7.91 -8.17
CA VAL A 116 -11.62 6.73 -7.30
C VAL A 116 -10.30 6.30 -6.66
N THR A 117 -9.20 6.28 -7.43
CA THR A 117 -7.88 5.93 -6.89
C THR A 117 -7.42 6.95 -5.85
N GLN A 118 -7.59 8.25 -6.10
CA GLN A 118 -7.20 9.30 -5.16
C GLN A 118 -7.98 9.22 -3.85
N SER A 119 -9.31 9.04 -3.92
CA SER A 119 -10.14 8.90 -2.72
C SER A 119 -9.80 7.63 -1.95
N PHE A 120 -9.58 6.51 -2.66
CA PHE A 120 -9.12 5.27 -2.07
C PHE A 120 -7.77 5.41 -1.35
N SER A 121 -6.77 6.03 -2.00
CA SER A 121 -5.45 6.26 -1.40
C SER A 121 -5.53 7.15 -0.16
N HIS A 122 -6.34 8.21 -0.16
CA HIS A 122 -6.46 9.10 1.00
C HIS A 122 -7.08 8.38 2.19
N ASN A 123 -8.14 7.60 1.98
CA ASN A 123 -8.77 6.81 3.04
C ASN A 123 -7.82 5.72 3.56
N TRP A 124 -7.17 5.00 2.65
CA TRP A 124 -6.25 3.93 3.02
C TRP A 124 -5.02 4.43 3.78
N VAL A 125 -4.42 5.56 3.38
CA VAL A 125 -3.30 6.17 4.12
C VAL A 125 -3.74 6.61 5.51
N GLY A 126 -4.95 7.15 5.66
CA GLY A 126 -5.52 7.48 6.98
C GLY A 126 -5.64 6.26 7.90
N ASP A 127 -6.18 5.16 7.37
CA ASP A 127 -6.37 3.92 8.13
C ASP A 127 -5.03 3.26 8.51
N VAL A 128 -4.09 3.18 7.55
CA VAL A 128 -2.75 2.62 7.78
C VAL A 128 -1.97 3.47 8.77
N PHE A 129 -2.01 4.80 8.63
CA PHE A 129 -1.34 5.70 9.57
C PHE A 129 -1.86 5.48 10.99
N SER A 130 -3.18 5.41 11.16
CA SER A 130 -3.79 5.19 12.48
C SER A 130 -3.38 3.83 13.06
N THR A 131 -3.43 2.76 12.25
CA THR A 131 -3.06 1.40 12.67
C THR A 131 -1.59 1.29 13.07
N VAL A 132 -0.68 1.80 12.23
CA VAL A 132 0.76 1.77 12.50
C VAL A 132 1.09 2.65 13.71
N PHE A 133 0.43 3.80 13.88
CA PHE A 133 0.64 4.66 15.03
C PHE A 133 0.19 3.99 16.34
N GLU A 134 -0.94 3.29 16.33
CA GLU A 134 -1.40 2.48 17.46
C GLU A 134 -0.42 1.33 17.77
N GLU A 135 0.03 0.58 16.76
CA GLU A 135 1.01 -0.50 16.94
C GLU A 135 2.36 0.02 17.45
N LEU A 136 2.81 1.18 16.97
CA LEU A 136 4.05 1.81 17.42
C LEU A 136 3.94 2.36 18.86
N LYS A 137 2.74 2.76 19.27
CA LYS A 137 2.44 3.14 20.65
C LYS A 137 2.38 1.91 21.57
N ASP A 138 1.73 0.83 21.14
CA ASP A 138 1.59 -0.40 21.92
C ASP A 138 2.91 -1.16 22.06
N SER A 139 3.76 -1.13 21.03
CA SER A 139 5.15 -1.63 21.10
C SER A 139 6.07 -0.78 21.99
N GLY A 140 5.55 0.31 22.55
CA GLY A 140 6.24 1.15 23.53
C GLY A 140 7.24 2.13 22.90
N PHE A 141 7.38 2.20 21.58
CA PHE A 141 8.36 3.10 20.95
C PHE A 141 8.13 4.59 21.29
N PHE A 142 6.86 4.97 21.48
CA PHE A 142 6.50 6.29 22.01
C PHE A 142 6.48 6.27 23.53
N TYR A 143 7.61 6.65 24.14
CA TYR A 143 7.73 6.83 25.58
C TYR A 143 7.35 8.26 25.99
N ASP A 144 6.77 8.39 27.19
CA ASP A 144 6.64 9.70 27.83
C ASP A 144 8.04 10.15 28.32
N PRO A 145 8.57 11.28 27.83
CA PRO A 145 9.88 11.79 28.25
C PRO A 145 10.01 11.92 29.77
N LEU A 146 8.92 12.27 30.47
CA LEU A 146 8.92 12.42 31.92
C LEU A 146 9.08 11.09 32.64
N VAL A 147 8.40 10.04 32.18
CA VAL A 147 8.51 8.70 32.78
C VAL A 147 9.93 8.16 32.60
N ARG A 148 10.53 8.36 31.42
CA ARG A 148 11.91 7.93 31.15
C ARG A 148 12.94 8.70 31.98
N GLU A 149 12.75 10.00 32.17
CA GLU A 149 13.60 10.83 33.05
C GLU A 149 13.49 10.39 34.52
N ILE A 150 12.28 10.05 34.98
CA ILE A 150 12.08 9.49 36.32
C ILE A 150 12.79 8.14 36.45
N GLU A 151 12.69 7.25 35.46
CA GLU A 151 13.31 5.93 35.50
C GLU A 151 14.84 5.96 35.37
N GLU A 152 15.39 6.81 34.49
CA GLU A 152 16.83 6.86 34.20
C GLU A 152 17.62 7.77 35.15
N GLU A 153 17.02 8.84 35.69
CA GLU A 153 17.74 9.83 36.50
C GLU A 153 17.25 9.86 37.96
N PHE A 154 15.94 9.94 38.19
CA PHE A 154 15.40 10.08 39.55
C PHE A 154 15.48 8.79 40.38
N LEU A 155 15.10 7.64 39.81
CA LEU A 155 15.12 6.36 40.53
C LEU A 155 16.54 5.93 40.92
N PRO A 156 17.58 6.04 40.06
CA PRO A 156 18.95 5.75 40.46
C PRO A 156 19.45 6.72 41.53
N TRP A 157 19.19 8.02 41.38
CA TRP A 157 19.55 9.01 42.40
C TRP A 157 18.90 8.71 43.76
N LEU A 158 17.62 8.33 43.78
CA LEU A 158 16.91 7.96 44.99
C LEU A 158 17.45 6.66 45.59
N ALA A 159 17.71 5.65 44.76
CA ALA A 159 18.27 4.37 45.19
C ALA A 159 19.67 4.55 45.80
N ASP A 160 20.53 5.36 45.18
CA ASP A 160 21.85 5.71 45.68
C ASP A 160 21.77 6.52 46.98
N GLY A 161 20.83 7.46 47.07
CA GLY A 161 20.58 8.24 48.29
C GLY A 161 20.11 7.36 49.45
N VAL A 162 19.21 6.42 49.21
CA VAL A 162 18.76 5.45 50.22
C VAL A 162 19.91 4.51 50.59
N ALA A 163 20.66 4.01 49.62
CA ALA A 163 21.82 3.16 49.86
C ALA A 163 22.88 3.88 50.71
N ALA A 164 23.18 5.15 50.41
CA ALA A 164 24.09 5.97 51.21
C ALA A 164 23.58 6.16 52.63
N SER A 165 22.27 6.39 52.82
CA SER A 165 21.69 6.50 54.17
C SER A 165 21.84 5.19 54.95
N ILE A 166 21.60 4.03 54.32
CA ILE A 166 21.79 2.71 54.93
C ILE A 166 23.26 2.46 55.26
N GLN A 167 24.19 2.81 54.36
CA GLN A 167 25.62 2.71 54.63
C GLN A 167 26.04 3.60 55.80
N HIS A 168 25.54 4.84 55.89
CA HIS A 168 25.79 5.70 57.05
C HIS A 168 25.31 5.08 58.36
N TYR A 169 24.12 4.46 58.38
CA TYR A 169 23.64 3.75 59.58
C TYR A 169 24.50 2.53 59.91
N HIS A 170 24.90 1.74 58.91
CA HIS A 170 25.72 0.56 59.10
C HIS A 170 27.16 0.90 59.53
N ASP A 171 27.74 1.98 59.00
CA ASP A 171 29.05 2.48 59.43
C ASP A 171 28.99 3.07 60.83
N ALA A 172 27.91 3.77 61.19
CA ALA A 172 27.67 4.21 62.56
C ALA A 172 27.52 3.03 63.53
N GLU A 173 26.80 1.97 63.13
CA GLU A 173 26.68 0.74 63.91
C GLU A 173 28.05 0.06 64.12
N LYS A 174 28.85 -0.08 63.05
CA LYS A 174 30.23 -0.60 63.14
C LYS A 174 31.13 0.23 64.05
N LEU A 175 31.04 1.56 63.99
CA LEU A 175 31.85 2.45 64.81
C LEU A 175 31.46 2.33 66.29
N VAL A 176 30.15 2.25 66.58
CA VAL A 176 29.65 1.95 67.93
C VAL A 176 30.13 0.57 68.38
N GLU A 177 30.08 -0.46 67.53
CA GLU A 177 30.57 -1.80 67.87
C GLU A 177 32.09 -1.82 68.11
N GLU A 178 32.87 -1.07 67.33
CA GLU A 178 34.32 -0.93 67.52
C GLU A 178 34.64 -0.24 68.85
N GLU A 179 33.93 0.84 69.19
CA GLU A 179 34.09 1.51 70.48
C GLU A 179 33.64 0.62 71.65
N ILE A 180 32.58 -0.15 71.51
CA ILE A 180 32.19 -1.16 72.51
C ILE A 180 33.31 -2.20 72.66
N LYS A 181 33.86 -2.73 71.56
CA LYS A 181 34.99 -3.68 71.59
C LYS A 181 36.24 -3.07 72.25
N LYS A 182 36.56 -1.80 71.97
CA LYS A 182 37.68 -1.08 72.61
C LYS A 182 37.44 -0.89 74.11
N THR A 183 36.26 -0.44 74.53
CA THR A 183 35.95 -0.26 75.96
C THR A 183 35.96 -1.58 76.71
N VAL A 184 35.46 -2.67 76.12
CA VAL A 184 35.55 -4.02 76.70
C VAL A 184 37.00 -4.48 76.82
N LYS A 185 37.84 -4.32 75.79
CA LYS A 185 39.28 -4.64 75.87
C LYS A 185 40.01 -3.82 76.91
N MET A 186 39.75 -2.51 76.99
CA MET A 186 40.31 -1.63 78.01
C MET A 186 39.86 -2.04 79.42
N HIS A 187 38.62 -2.51 79.57
CA HIS A 187 38.11 -3.03 80.84
C HIS A 187 38.73 -4.38 81.21
N GLU A 188 38.94 -5.29 80.25
CA GLU A 188 39.68 -6.54 80.46
C GLU A 188 41.15 -6.29 80.82
N GLN A 189 41.82 -5.37 80.14
CA GLN A 189 43.20 -4.95 80.46
C GLN A 189 43.27 -4.31 81.85
N ARG A 190 42.30 -3.47 82.23
CA ARG A 190 42.20 -2.94 83.60
C ARG A 190 42.00 -4.06 84.62
N LYS A 191 41.15 -5.06 84.34
CA LYS A 191 40.97 -6.24 85.19
C LYS A 191 42.23 -7.10 85.28
N SER A 192 42.93 -7.34 84.18
CA SER A 192 44.18 -8.12 84.18
C SER A 192 45.29 -7.40 84.93
N ASN A 193 45.42 -6.08 84.74
CA ASN A 193 46.39 -5.27 85.48
C ASN A 193 46.04 -5.22 86.97
N ALA A 194 44.75 -5.09 87.32
CA ALA A 194 44.30 -5.18 88.71
C ALA A 194 44.59 -6.56 89.34
N ARG A 195 44.39 -7.66 88.57
CA ARG A 195 44.75 -9.03 88.99
C ARG A 195 46.25 -9.19 89.18
N GLN A 196 47.07 -8.70 88.26
CA GLN A 196 48.53 -8.74 88.37
C GLN A 196 49.05 -7.91 89.55
N VAL A 197 48.43 -6.76 89.84
CA VAL A 197 48.76 -5.97 91.04
C VAL A 197 48.37 -6.74 92.31
N TYR A 198 47.23 -7.44 92.31
CA TYR A 198 46.83 -8.31 93.42
C TYR A 198 47.78 -9.49 93.61
N GLU A 199 48.14 -10.19 92.53
CA GLU A 199 49.08 -11.33 92.56
C GLU A 199 50.47 -10.90 93.02
N LYS A 200 50.99 -9.76 92.52
CA LYS A 200 52.26 -9.19 93.00
C LYS A 200 52.23 -8.82 94.47
N ARG A 201 51.13 -8.22 94.95
CA ARG A 201 50.96 -7.90 96.39
C ARG A 201 50.93 -9.18 97.24
N LEU A 202 50.29 -10.24 96.76
CA LEU A 202 50.23 -11.53 97.43
C LEU A 202 51.59 -12.25 97.43
N GLU A 203 52.37 -12.13 96.36
CA GLU A 203 53.74 -12.62 96.28
C GLU A 203 54.72 -11.83 97.17
N GLU A 204 54.55 -10.51 97.25
CA GLU A 204 55.29 -9.63 98.17
C GLU A 204 54.95 -9.98 99.64
N GLU A 205 53.68 -10.20 99.97
CA GLU A 205 53.26 -10.69 101.30
C GLU A 205 53.81 -12.09 101.59
N ARG A 206 53.81 -13.01 100.61
CA ARG A 206 54.38 -14.36 100.78
C ARG A 206 55.90 -14.32 101.01
N LYS A 207 56.62 -13.50 100.23
CA LYS A 207 58.07 -13.29 100.42
C LYS A 207 58.39 -12.61 101.74
N ALA A 208 57.60 -11.63 102.18
CA ALA A 208 57.76 -11.01 103.48
C ALA A 208 57.51 -12.00 104.65
N ARG A 209 56.58 -12.94 104.47
CA ARG A 209 56.31 -14.01 105.45
C ARG A 209 57.43 -15.06 105.49
N GLU A 210 57.95 -15.45 104.33
CA GLU A 210 59.12 -16.35 104.20
C GLU A 210 60.41 -15.68 104.75
N GLU A 211 60.63 -14.39 104.52
CA GLU A 211 61.76 -13.64 105.10
C GLU A 211 61.60 -13.41 106.62
N ALA A 212 60.38 -13.25 107.13
CA ALA A 212 60.11 -13.19 108.56
C ALA A 212 60.32 -14.55 109.25
N GLU A 213 59.91 -15.65 108.61
CA GLU A 213 60.20 -17.01 109.09
C GLU A 213 61.69 -17.34 109.02
N ALA A 214 62.42 -16.86 107.99
CA ALA A 214 63.87 -17.02 107.90
C ALA A 214 64.64 -16.18 108.93
N LYS A 215 64.18 -14.96 109.25
CA LYS A 215 64.74 -14.16 110.36
C LYS A 215 64.46 -14.78 111.73
N ALA A 216 63.27 -15.32 111.95
CA ALA A 216 62.94 -16.05 113.17
C ALA A 216 63.76 -17.35 113.33
N ALA A 217 64.12 -18.03 112.24
CA ALA A 217 64.99 -19.20 112.26
C ALA A 217 66.47 -18.84 112.54
N ALA A 218 66.95 -17.70 112.03
CA ALA A 218 68.31 -17.22 112.29
C ALA A 218 68.50 -16.72 113.74
N GLU A 219 67.50 -16.04 114.32
CA GLU A 219 67.53 -15.61 115.73
C GLU A 219 67.41 -16.79 116.71
N ALA A 220 66.74 -17.88 116.31
CA ALA A 220 66.70 -19.12 117.10
C ALA A 220 68.02 -19.90 117.08
N GLU A 221 68.83 -19.78 116.02
CA GLU A 221 70.14 -20.43 115.90
C GLU A 221 71.25 -19.64 116.62
N GLU A 222 71.16 -18.31 116.70
CA GLU A 222 72.06 -17.47 117.51
C GLU A 222 71.78 -17.59 119.03
N ALA A 223 70.52 -17.77 119.44
CA ALA A 223 70.17 -18.00 120.86
C ALA A 223 70.64 -19.37 121.40
N ALA A 224 70.87 -20.36 120.53
CA ALA A 224 71.33 -21.70 120.94
C ALA A 224 72.85 -21.78 121.18
N LYS A 225 73.66 -20.89 120.60
CA LYS A 225 75.12 -20.86 120.80
C LYS A 225 75.55 -20.00 121.99
N ALA A 226 74.72 -19.09 122.48
CA ALA A 226 75.00 -18.27 123.67
C ALA A 226 74.72 -18.98 125.01
N ALA A 227 74.13 -20.18 125.00
CA ALA A 227 73.77 -20.94 126.22
C ALA A 227 74.79 -22.03 126.63
N GLN A 228 75.88 -22.25 125.88
CA GLN A 228 76.87 -23.31 126.18
C GLN A 228 78.20 -22.84 126.80
N GLU A 229 78.39 -21.54 127.09
CA GLU A 229 79.63 -21.00 127.69
C GLU A 229 79.45 -20.28 129.04
N ALA A 230 78.35 -20.53 129.78
CA ALA A 230 78.09 -19.84 131.05
C ALA A 230 77.52 -20.70 132.19
N GLU A 231 78.02 -21.92 132.44
CA GLU A 231 77.71 -22.63 133.69
C GLU A 231 78.76 -23.66 134.17
N GLU A 232 79.95 -23.18 134.57
CA GLU A 232 80.76 -23.78 135.65
C GLU A 232 81.39 -22.63 136.46
N GLY A 233 80.84 -22.30 137.64
CA GLY A 233 81.44 -21.27 138.52
C GLY A 233 80.63 -20.69 139.69
N ALA A 234 79.90 -21.52 140.44
CA ALA A 234 79.61 -21.45 141.89
C ALA A 234 79.35 -20.09 142.63
N GLY A 235 78.10 -19.92 143.10
CA GLY A 235 77.74 -19.96 144.54
C GLY A 235 78.00 -18.75 145.48
N GLN A 236 76.93 -18.08 145.90
CA GLN A 236 76.63 -17.49 147.24
C GLN A 236 75.21 -16.85 147.20
N GLY A 237 74.24 -17.25 148.05
CA GLY A 237 73.80 -16.51 149.26
C GLY A 237 72.76 -15.42 148.91
N GLU A 238 71.45 -15.60 149.12
CA GLU A 238 70.64 -15.23 150.31
C GLU A 238 69.58 -14.16 149.96
N GLU A 239 68.33 -14.44 150.38
CA GLU A 239 67.23 -13.57 150.85
C GLU A 239 66.58 -12.42 150.01
N ALA A 240 65.23 -12.44 150.04
CA ALA A 240 64.26 -11.32 150.12
C ALA A 240 64.22 -10.28 148.97
N GLN A 241 63.11 -9.68 148.52
CA GLN A 241 61.70 -9.58 148.93
C GLN A 241 60.92 -8.88 147.78
N GLU A 242 59.60 -9.08 147.70
CA GLU A 242 58.51 -8.07 147.52
C GLU A 242 58.82 -6.71 146.83
N GLU A 243 58.01 -6.07 145.98
CA GLU A 243 56.55 -5.95 145.81
C GLU A 243 56.24 -5.12 144.50
N VAL A 244 55.11 -5.44 143.84
CA VAL A 244 54.03 -4.57 143.27
C VAL A 244 54.28 -3.47 142.19
N THR A 245 53.61 -3.63 141.02
CA THR A 245 52.53 -2.79 140.41
C THR A 245 52.46 -3.07 138.89
N ASN A 246 51.38 -3.67 138.36
CA ASN A 246 50.17 -3.05 137.74
C ASN A 246 50.51 -2.26 136.44
N GLU A 247 49.86 -2.37 135.26
CA GLU A 247 48.44 -2.55 134.94
C GLU A 247 48.26 -2.73 133.39
N GLU A 248 47.36 -3.64 132.96
CA GLU A 248 46.38 -3.67 131.82
C GLU A 248 46.68 -3.08 130.41
N ALA A 249 46.12 -3.52 129.26
CA ALA A 249 45.20 -4.58 128.79
C ALA A 249 45.36 -4.63 127.23
N LYS A 250 45.55 -5.78 126.54
CA LYS A 250 44.58 -6.80 126.09
C LYS A 250 43.41 -6.28 125.24
N PRO A 251 43.00 -7.04 124.23
CA PRO A 251 43.77 -7.50 123.06
C PRO A 251 43.29 -6.86 121.74
#